data_AF-A0A3D1FAM1-F1
#
_entry.id   AF-A0A3D1FAM1-F1
#
_cell.length_a   1.000
_cell.length_b   1.000
_cell.length_c   1.000
_cell.angle_alpha   90.00
_cell.angle_beta   90.00
_cell.angle_gamma   90.00
#
_symmetry.space_group_name_H-M   'P 1'
#
loop_
_entity.id
_entity.type
_entity.pdbx_description
1 polymer ?
#
loop_
_entity_poly.entity_id
_entity_poly.type
_entity_poly.pdbx_seq_one_letter_code
_entity_poly.pdbx_strand_id
1 'polypeptide(L)'
;MDTVKTATAAEQASLQRFLEQIEYRVARSRNELEKAYALVYREYLKRGYCRESDSRLKLSIYNALPETASFVTILENEIFATATLIPDSPLGLPMDEIYHEELSVLRSNGKKICEISMLASDTELFKNGVSMLLNSKKMFFIFNLFKLIFDYAYRRLGLDYMCITINPKHSLTYDFLLFKDLGGLKTYDNANGAPAIAKCVEFATLESECKEKNKEGLYKMFFEKSTPAVSLAGKASFGVSDLGYFFHEKTDVFRKATSLEMEYLRKCYPSFDFSGFTKK
;
A
#
# COMPACT_ATOMS: atom_id res chain seq x y z
N MET A 1 8.71 -22.66 -31.33
CA MET A 1 9.51 -23.16 -30.19
C MET A 1 10.49 -22.06 -29.84
N ASP A 2 10.05 -21.11 -29.02
CA ASP A 2 10.92 -20.03 -28.55
C ASP A 2 11.82 -20.61 -27.46
N THR A 3 13.10 -20.74 -27.78
CA THR A 3 14.15 -21.09 -26.84
C THR A 3 14.25 -19.98 -25.80
N VAL A 4 13.76 -20.25 -24.58
CA VAL A 4 14.06 -19.43 -23.40
C VAL A 4 15.58 -19.49 -23.22
N LYS A 5 16.30 -18.48 -23.72
CA LYS A 5 17.73 -18.34 -23.50
C LYS A 5 17.95 -18.20 -21.99
N THR A 6 18.63 -19.19 -21.41
CA THR A 6 19.10 -19.15 -20.03
C THR A 6 20.13 -18.03 -19.90
N ALA A 7 19.93 -17.14 -18.92
CA ALA A 7 20.85 -16.06 -18.63
C ALA A 7 22.24 -16.62 -18.27
N THR A 8 23.29 -15.96 -18.74
CA THR A 8 24.68 -16.30 -18.45
C THR A 8 25.01 -16.11 -16.96
N ALA A 9 26.06 -16.77 -16.47
CA ALA A 9 26.48 -16.64 -15.06
C ALA A 9 26.82 -15.18 -14.68
N ALA A 10 27.36 -14.40 -15.62
CA ALA A 10 27.65 -12.98 -15.41
C ALA A 10 26.37 -12.13 -15.28
N GLU A 11 25.35 -12.40 -16.11
CA GLU A 11 24.04 -11.75 -16.03
C GLU A 11 23.30 -12.10 -14.72
N GLN A 12 23.41 -13.35 -14.27
CA GLN A 12 22.86 -13.78 -12.98
C GLN A 12 23.53 -13.07 -11.80
N ALA A 13 24.87 -12.99 -11.80
CA ALA A 13 25.62 -12.29 -10.76
C ALA A 13 25.35 -10.77 -10.74
N SER A 14 25.20 -10.15 -11.92
CA SER A 14 24.83 -8.74 -12.03
C SER A 14 23.42 -8.47 -11.51
N LEU A 15 22.45 -9.31 -11.87
CA LEU A 15 21.09 -9.21 -11.37
C LEU A 15 21.04 -9.40 -9.85
N GLN A 16 21.79 -10.36 -9.31
CA GLN A 16 21.83 -10.60 -7.88
C GLN A 16 22.36 -9.38 -7.11
N ARG A 17 23.49 -8.80 -7.55
CA ARG A 17 24.03 -7.57 -6.95
C ARG A 17 23.04 -6.42 -7.01
N PHE A 18 22.32 -6.28 -8.13
CA PHE A 18 21.27 -5.28 -8.25
C PHE A 18 20.13 -5.51 -7.24
N LEU A 19 19.66 -6.75 -7.08
CA LEU A 19 18.61 -7.07 -6.11
C LEU A 19 19.05 -6.85 -4.66
N GLU A 20 20.33 -7.07 -4.34
CA GLU A 20 20.91 -6.83 -3.02
C GLU A 20 20.98 -5.34 -2.64
N GLN A 21 20.93 -4.43 -3.62
CA GLN A 21 20.88 -2.99 -3.40
C GLN A 21 19.47 -2.46 -3.11
N ILE A 22 18.44 -3.28 -3.32
CA ILE A 22 17.06 -2.86 -3.13
C ILE A 22 16.67 -2.98 -1.66
N GLU A 23 16.33 -1.86 -1.05
CA GLU A 23 15.81 -1.82 0.31
C GLU A 23 14.27 -1.87 0.28
N TYR A 24 13.69 -2.72 1.13
CA TYR A 24 12.26 -2.75 1.43
C TYR A 24 12.06 -2.40 2.90
N ARG A 25 11.31 -1.34 3.18
CA ARG A 25 11.02 -0.95 4.57
C ARG A 25 9.83 -0.01 4.69
N VAL A 26 9.38 0.19 5.92
CA VAL A 26 8.45 1.28 6.25
C VAL A 26 9.12 2.64 6.00
N ALA A 27 8.35 3.62 5.53
CA ALA A 27 8.80 5.00 5.41
C ALA A 27 9.04 5.60 6.81
N ARG A 28 10.12 6.36 6.96
CA ARG A 28 10.63 6.82 8.26
C ARG A 28 10.68 8.34 8.42
N SER A 29 10.44 9.10 7.36
CA SER A 29 10.51 10.57 7.40
C SER A 29 9.42 11.24 6.57
N ARG A 30 9.18 12.53 6.85
CA ARG A 30 8.33 13.40 6.02
C ARG A 30 8.76 13.36 4.55
N ASN A 31 10.05 13.48 4.27
CA ASN A 31 10.57 13.49 2.90
C ASN A 31 10.27 12.18 2.15
N GLU A 32 10.41 11.03 2.81
CA GLU A 32 10.08 9.74 2.20
C GLU A 32 8.57 9.58 1.95
N LEU A 33 7.73 10.02 2.88
CA LEU A 33 6.29 10.02 2.69
C LEU A 33 5.88 10.93 1.54
N GLU A 34 6.48 12.12 1.43
CA GLU A 34 6.21 13.03 0.30
C GLU A 34 6.61 12.41 -1.03
N LYS A 35 7.82 11.82 -1.13
CA LYS A 35 8.25 11.08 -2.32
C LYS A 35 7.30 9.93 -2.65
N ALA A 36 6.83 9.19 -1.66
CA ALA A 36 5.86 8.10 -1.84
C ALA A 36 4.51 8.63 -2.38
N TYR A 37 3.93 9.66 -1.76
CA TYR A 37 2.66 10.24 -2.19
C TYR A 37 2.75 10.92 -3.57
N ALA A 38 3.90 11.49 -3.91
CA ALA A 38 4.18 12.02 -5.24
C ALA A 38 4.31 10.92 -6.30
N LEU A 39 4.93 9.78 -5.96
CA LEU A 39 4.96 8.61 -6.83
C LEU A 39 3.55 8.08 -7.11
N VAL A 40 2.71 7.96 -6.08
CA VAL A 40 1.30 7.55 -6.23
C VAL A 40 0.57 8.51 -7.15
N TYR A 41 0.66 9.81 -6.90
CA TYR A 41 0.04 10.83 -7.76
C TYR A 41 0.46 10.68 -9.22
N ARG A 42 1.77 10.66 -9.50
CA ARG A 42 2.32 10.53 -10.86
C ARG A 42 1.75 9.31 -11.57
N GLU A 43 1.79 8.17 -10.90
CA GLU A 43 1.38 6.89 -11.47
C GLU A 43 -0.14 6.73 -11.58
N TYR A 44 -0.91 7.38 -10.72
CA TYR A 44 -2.38 7.36 -10.76
C TYR A 44 -2.90 8.32 -11.83
N LEU A 45 -2.28 9.49 -11.97
CA LEU A 45 -2.59 10.46 -13.02
C LEU A 45 -2.35 9.85 -14.41
N LYS A 46 -1.21 9.19 -14.64
CA LYS A 46 -0.92 8.45 -15.89
C LYS A 46 -2.01 7.44 -16.26
N ARG A 47 -2.71 6.87 -15.27
CA ARG A 47 -3.75 5.85 -15.45
C ARG A 47 -5.17 6.43 -15.43
N GLY A 48 -5.32 7.75 -15.24
CA GLY A 48 -6.61 8.41 -15.12
C GLY A 48 -7.33 8.17 -13.78
N TYR A 49 -6.67 7.62 -12.76
CA TYR A 49 -7.27 7.29 -11.46
C TYR A 49 -7.36 8.48 -10.51
N CYS A 50 -6.70 9.59 -10.80
CA CYS A 50 -6.88 10.85 -10.08
C CYS A 50 -6.84 12.04 -11.05
N ARG A 51 -7.36 13.18 -10.61
CA ARG A 51 -7.30 14.45 -11.36
C ARG A 51 -6.01 15.18 -11.04
N GLU A 52 -5.68 16.17 -11.86
CA GLU A 52 -4.59 17.09 -11.58
C GLU A 52 -4.81 17.81 -10.25
N SER A 53 -3.72 17.99 -9.50
CA SER A 53 -3.69 18.71 -8.24
C SER A 53 -2.40 19.52 -8.15
N ASP A 54 -2.51 20.76 -7.71
CA ASP A 54 -1.37 21.67 -7.51
C ASP A 54 -0.32 21.08 -6.57
N SER A 55 -0.77 20.32 -5.57
CA SER A 55 0.10 19.64 -4.60
C SER A 55 1.02 18.61 -5.26
N ARG A 56 0.59 18.01 -6.36
CA ARG A 56 1.18 16.81 -6.98
C ARG A 56 1.38 15.64 -6.01
N LEU A 57 0.57 15.58 -4.95
CA LEU A 57 0.55 14.49 -3.99
C LEU A 57 -0.80 13.77 -4.03
N LYS A 58 -0.79 12.45 -3.81
CA LYS A 58 -2.01 11.65 -3.60
C LYS A 58 -1.99 11.10 -2.19
N LEU A 59 -2.81 11.70 -1.34
CA LEU A 59 -3.13 11.24 0.02
C LEU A 59 -4.61 11.51 0.32
N SER A 60 -5.06 11.06 1.48
CA SER A 60 -6.43 11.14 1.98
C SER A 60 -6.41 11.36 3.50
N ILE A 61 -7.58 11.57 4.10
CA ILE A 61 -7.69 11.70 5.57
C ILE A 61 -7.12 10.48 6.31
N TYR A 62 -7.23 9.28 5.73
CA TYR A 62 -6.72 8.05 6.30
C TYR A 62 -5.20 8.03 6.44
N ASN A 63 -4.47 8.82 5.63
CA ASN A 63 -3.03 8.96 5.80
C ASN A 63 -2.66 9.71 7.08
N ALA A 64 -3.57 10.52 7.63
CA ALA A 64 -3.35 11.23 8.89
C ALA A 64 -3.55 10.35 10.13
N LEU A 65 -4.03 9.11 9.98
CA LEU A 65 -4.23 8.21 11.11
C LEU A 65 -2.87 7.73 11.68
N PRO A 66 -2.68 7.71 13.02
CA PRO A 66 -1.41 7.33 13.63
C PRO A 66 -0.92 5.93 13.26
N GLU A 67 -1.83 4.99 13.05
CA GLU A 67 -1.48 3.60 12.73
C GLU A 67 -1.25 3.35 11.23
N THR A 68 -1.64 4.28 10.36
CA THR A 68 -1.37 4.18 8.93
C THR A 68 0.14 4.13 8.67
N ALA A 69 0.54 3.23 7.78
CA ALA A 69 1.93 2.96 7.46
C ALA A 69 2.14 2.88 5.94
N SER A 70 2.99 3.75 5.40
CA SER A 70 3.47 3.65 4.02
C SER A 70 4.76 2.84 3.98
N PHE A 71 4.82 1.89 3.05
CA PHE A 71 5.99 1.05 2.80
C PHE A 71 6.59 1.43 1.47
N VAL A 72 7.92 1.43 1.41
CA VAL A 72 8.68 1.90 0.26
C VAL A 72 9.70 0.87 -0.17
N THR A 73 9.91 0.82 -1.48
CA THR A 73 11.02 0.12 -2.11
C THR A 73 11.99 1.16 -2.66
N ILE A 74 13.25 1.06 -2.24
CA ILE A 74 14.27 2.07 -2.46
C ILE A 74 15.44 1.45 -3.22
N LEU A 75 15.94 2.17 -4.21
CA LEU A 75 17.19 1.90 -4.91
C LEU A 75 17.96 3.22 -5.00
N GLU A 76 19.24 3.23 -4.57
CA GLU A 76 20.10 4.42 -4.66
C GLU A 76 19.47 5.71 -4.08
N ASN A 77 18.76 5.60 -2.94
CA ASN A 77 18.01 6.67 -2.27
C ASN A 77 16.75 7.18 -3.00
N GLU A 78 16.35 6.52 -4.09
CA GLU A 78 15.12 6.80 -4.81
C GLU A 78 14.02 5.77 -4.54
N ILE A 79 12.83 6.28 -4.21
CA ILE A 79 11.64 5.47 -3.97
C ILE A 79 11.00 5.18 -5.32
N PHE A 80 10.96 3.89 -5.69
CA PHE A 80 10.40 3.45 -6.97
C PHE A 80 9.19 2.53 -6.83
N ALA A 81 8.85 2.08 -5.63
CA ALA A 81 7.58 1.43 -5.35
C ALA A 81 7.09 1.80 -3.95
N THR A 82 5.77 1.86 -3.79
CA THR A 82 5.11 2.21 -2.54
C THR A 82 3.74 1.56 -2.43
N ALA A 83 3.30 1.34 -1.19
CA ALA A 83 1.94 0.97 -0.84
C ALA A 83 1.66 1.40 0.61
N THR A 84 0.40 1.67 0.92
CA THR A 84 -0.02 2.15 2.25
C THR A 84 -0.96 1.14 2.90
N LEU A 85 -0.62 0.69 4.10
CA LEU A 85 -1.52 -0.09 4.96
C LEU A 85 -2.29 0.89 5.85
N ILE A 86 -3.61 0.77 5.84
CA ILE A 86 -4.54 1.55 6.66
C ILE A 86 -5.31 0.57 7.55
N PRO A 87 -5.00 0.48 8.86
CA PRO A 87 -5.81 -0.29 9.80
C PRO A 87 -7.20 0.30 9.94
N ASP A 88 -8.20 -0.55 10.17
CA ASP A 88 -9.57 -0.10 10.41
C ASP A 88 -9.67 0.74 11.69
N SER A 89 -10.55 1.73 11.67
CA SER A 89 -10.74 2.69 12.75
C SER A 89 -12.18 3.18 12.78
N PRO A 90 -12.59 4.02 13.73
CA PRO A 90 -13.85 4.75 13.67
C PRO A 90 -14.06 5.60 12.39
N LEU A 91 -13.00 5.92 11.63
CA LEU A 91 -13.17 6.52 10.29
C LEU A 91 -13.47 5.50 9.19
N GLY A 92 -13.41 4.21 9.51
CA GLY A 92 -13.46 3.13 8.55
C GLY A 92 -12.18 2.97 7.75
N LEU A 93 -12.33 2.42 6.55
CA LEU A 93 -11.34 2.21 5.51
C LEU A 93 -11.75 2.98 4.25
N PRO A 94 -10.81 3.36 3.38
CA PRO A 94 -11.16 4.00 2.10
C PRO A 94 -12.23 3.24 1.30
N MET A 95 -12.15 1.90 1.28
CA MET A 95 -13.09 1.06 0.55
C MET A 95 -14.50 1.00 1.15
N ASP A 96 -14.76 1.57 2.35
CA ASP A 96 -16.12 1.72 2.87
C ASP A 96 -17.03 2.50 1.93
N GLU A 97 -16.49 3.43 1.13
CA GLU A 97 -17.28 4.21 0.17
C GLU A 97 -18.15 3.34 -0.73
N ILE A 98 -17.65 2.17 -1.12
CA ILE A 98 -18.35 1.26 -2.03
C ILE A 98 -18.52 -0.16 -1.49
N TYR A 99 -17.81 -0.57 -0.44
CA TYR A 99 -17.85 -1.92 0.14
C TYR A 99 -18.15 -1.94 1.65
N HIS A 100 -18.86 -0.94 2.16
CA HIS A 100 -19.22 -0.85 3.58
C HIS A 100 -19.94 -2.10 4.11
N GLU A 101 -20.90 -2.63 3.35
CA GLU A 101 -21.71 -3.79 3.77
C GLU A 101 -20.84 -5.04 3.90
N GLU A 102 -19.97 -5.28 2.92
CA GLU A 102 -19.06 -6.42 2.91
C GLU A 102 -18.04 -6.34 4.07
N LEU A 103 -17.52 -5.15 4.36
CA LEU A 103 -16.64 -4.92 5.51
C LEU A 103 -17.38 -5.06 6.86
N SER A 104 -18.64 -4.65 6.91
CA SER A 104 -19.47 -4.74 8.12
C SER A 104 -19.67 -6.17 8.59
N VAL A 105 -19.73 -7.14 7.66
CA VAL A 105 -19.73 -8.56 8.01
C VAL A 105 -18.46 -8.93 8.78
N LEU A 106 -17.27 -8.54 8.30
CA LEU A 106 -16.01 -8.83 9.00
C LEU A 106 -15.97 -8.15 10.38
N ARG A 107 -16.35 -6.86 10.45
CA ARG A 107 -16.38 -6.09 11.70
C ARG A 107 -17.34 -6.67 12.74
N SER A 108 -18.54 -7.07 12.33
CA SER A 108 -19.55 -7.66 13.23
C SER A 108 -19.10 -9.01 13.81
N ASN A 109 -18.19 -9.72 13.12
CA ASN A 109 -17.53 -10.92 13.62
C ASN A 109 -16.29 -10.62 14.48
N GLY A 110 -16.07 -9.35 14.87
CA GLY A 110 -14.96 -8.92 15.72
C GLY A 110 -13.59 -8.99 15.06
N LYS A 111 -13.52 -9.05 13.73
CA LYS A 111 -12.26 -9.16 12.99
C LYS A 111 -11.55 -7.82 12.90
N LYS A 112 -10.24 -7.83 13.12
CA LYS A 112 -9.33 -6.70 12.90
C LYS A 112 -8.89 -6.68 11.44
N ILE A 113 -9.29 -5.66 10.71
CA ILE A 113 -9.07 -5.60 9.26
C ILE A 113 -8.20 -4.39 8.90
N CYS A 114 -7.53 -4.45 7.76
CA CYS A 114 -6.87 -3.29 7.15
C CYS A 114 -7.08 -3.27 5.64
N GLU A 115 -6.98 -2.08 5.04
CA GLU A 115 -6.87 -1.93 3.59
C GLU A 115 -5.42 -1.71 3.18
N ILE A 116 -4.97 -2.38 2.10
CA ILE A 116 -3.78 -1.95 1.37
C ILE A 116 -4.21 -1.06 0.21
N SER A 117 -3.85 0.21 0.33
CA SER A 117 -4.18 1.27 -0.60
C SER A 117 -2.91 1.87 -1.21
N MET A 118 -3.09 2.81 -2.15
CA MET A 118 -2.00 3.62 -2.72
C MET A 118 -0.81 2.80 -3.26
N LEU A 119 -1.08 1.62 -3.82
CA LEU A 119 -0.05 0.81 -4.48
C LEU A 119 0.39 1.50 -5.78
N ALA A 120 1.66 1.87 -5.88
CA ALA A 120 2.25 2.46 -7.07
C ALA A 120 3.69 2.00 -7.25
N SER A 121 4.15 1.97 -8.50
CA SER A 121 5.53 1.65 -8.86
C SER A 121 5.93 2.49 -10.06
N ASP A 122 7.12 3.05 -10.04
CA ASP A 122 7.66 3.85 -11.13
C ASP A 122 7.77 2.99 -12.39
N THR A 123 7.05 3.40 -13.43
CA THR A 123 7.01 2.72 -14.72
C THR A 123 8.21 3.05 -15.62
N GLU A 124 9.05 4.00 -15.23
CA GLU A 124 10.08 4.63 -16.06
C GLU A 124 11.50 4.50 -15.51
N LEU A 125 11.65 4.09 -14.24
CA LEU A 125 12.93 3.94 -13.52
C LEU A 125 14.02 3.16 -14.30
N PHE A 126 13.63 2.35 -15.29
CA PHE A 126 14.53 1.45 -16.03
C PHE A 126 14.73 1.82 -17.50
N LYS A 127 14.23 2.97 -17.96
CA LYS A 127 14.30 3.38 -19.38
C LYS A 127 15.73 3.67 -19.89
N ASN A 128 16.70 3.99 -19.02
CA ASN A 128 18.03 4.49 -19.42
C ASN A 128 19.18 3.47 -19.31
N GLY A 129 18.93 2.16 -19.48
CA GLY A 129 20.02 1.17 -19.53
C GLY A 129 19.66 -0.26 -19.14
N VAL A 130 18.49 -0.46 -18.52
CA VAL A 130 17.90 -1.79 -18.29
C VAL A 130 16.63 -1.91 -19.13
N SER A 131 16.81 -1.75 -20.45
CA SER A 131 15.77 -2.01 -21.43
C SER A 131 15.35 -3.47 -21.32
N MET A 132 14.06 -3.71 -21.01
CA MET A 132 13.43 -5.01 -20.68
C MET A 132 13.61 -5.53 -19.24
N LEU A 133 12.96 -4.89 -18.26
CA LEU A 133 12.37 -5.70 -17.19
C LEU A 133 11.03 -6.27 -17.68
N LEU A 134 11.01 -7.57 -17.97
CA LEU A 134 9.79 -8.36 -18.16
C LEU A 134 8.79 -8.09 -17.02
N ASN A 135 7.49 -8.18 -17.32
CA ASN A 135 6.39 -8.06 -16.35
C ASN A 135 6.62 -8.89 -15.06
N SER A 136 7.34 -10.01 -15.16
CA SER A 136 7.72 -10.89 -14.05
C SER A 136 8.63 -10.23 -13.01
N LYS A 137 9.58 -9.37 -13.40
CA LYS A 137 10.47 -8.69 -12.45
C LYS A 137 9.76 -7.53 -11.73
N LYS A 138 8.85 -6.83 -12.41
CA LYS A 138 7.96 -5.86 -11.74
C LYS A 138 7.12 -6.56 -10.67
N MET A 139 6.59 -7.74 -10.99
CA MET A 139 5.84 -8.54 -10.04
C MET A 139 6.67 -8.95 -8.83
N PHE A 140 7.96 -9.26 -9.02
CA PHE A 140 8.88 -9.55 -7.92
C PHE A 140 8.98 -8.40 -6.91
N PHE A 141 9.12 -7.15 -7.36
CA PHE A 141 9.18 -6.00 -6.44
C PHE A 141 7.87 -5.81 -5.67
N ILE A 142 6.74 -5.93 -6.36
CA ILE A 142 5.42 -5.84 -5.73
C ILE A 142 5.24 -6.95 -4.69
N PHE A 143 5.62 -8.19 -5.00
CA PHE A 143 5.48 -9.29 -4.04
C PHE A 143 6.37 -9.09 -2.82
N ASN A 144 7.61 -8.61 -2.96
CA ASN A 144 8.46 -8.31 -1.80
C ASN A 144 7.89 -7.16 -0.95
N LEU A 145 7.26 -6.17 -1.58
CA LEU A 145 6.51 -5.14 -0.87
C LEU A 145 5.31 -5.75 -0.12
N PHE A 146 4.53 -6.64 -0.74
CA PHE A 146 3.44 -7.36 -0.07
C PHE A 146 3.94 -8.25 1.08
N LYS A 147 5.12 -8.86 0.96
CA LYS A 147 5.74 -9.61 2.06
C LYS A 147 6.04 -8.70 3.26
N LEU A 148 6.61 -7.53 3.02
CA LEU A 148 6.86 -6.54 4.06
C LEU A 148 5.56 -6.12 4.76
N ILE A 149 4.51 -5.86 3.96
CA ILE A 149 3.18 -5.48 4.45
C ILE A 149 2.53 -6.62 5.24
N PHE A 150 2.60 -7.86 4.75
CA PHE A 150 2.10 -9.04 5.45
C PHE A 150 2.73 -9.18 6.84
N ASP A 151 4.06 -9.07 6.93
CA ASP A 151 4.74 -9.16 8.23
C ASP A 151 4.33 -8.03 9.17
N TYR A 152 4.14 -6.82 8.64
CA TYR A 152 3.69 -5.69 9.44
C TYR A 152 2.26 -5.90 9.93
N ALA A 153 1.34 -6.25 9.04
CA ALA A 153 -0.07 -6.45 9.35
C ALA A 153 -0.29 -7.63 10.31
N TYR A 154 0.21 -8.80 9.95
CA TYR A 154 -0.03 -10.04 10.68
C TYR A 154 0.82 -10.15 11.93
N ARG A 155 2.14 -9.98 11.82
CA ARG A 155 3.07 -10.28 12.92
C ARG A 155 3.24 -9.12 13.89
N ARG A 156 3.17 -7.87 13.40
CA ARG A 156 3.38 -6.69 14.24
C ARG A 156 2.09 -6.08 14.76
N LEU A 157 1.06 -5.94 13.92
CA LEU A 157 -0.22 -5.37 14.34
C LEU A 157 -1.23 -6.43 14.83
N GLY A 158 -1.02 -7.71 14.51
CA GLY A 158 -1.93 -8.79 14.91
C GLY A 158 -3.32 -8.63 14.28
N LEU A 159 -3.36 -8.22 13.00
CA LEU A 159 -4.58 -8.12 12.21
C LEU A 159 -5.03 -9.50 11.71
N ASP A 160 -6.33 -9.61 11.39
CA ASP A 160 -6.98 -10.83 10.92
C ASP A 160 -7.12 -10.87 9.39
N TYR A 161 -7.48 -9.73 8.77
CA TYR A 161 -7.66 -9.64 7.32
C TYR A 161 -6.89 -8.49 6.69
N MET A 162 -6.39 -8.76 5.49
CA MET A 162 -5.92 -7.74 4.55
C MET A 162 -6.92 -7.62 3.40
N CYS A 163 -7.49 -6.44 3.24
CA CYS A 163 -8.46 -6.11 2.20
C CYS A 163 -7.81 -5.21 1.13
N ILE A 164 -8.30 -5.31 -0.10
CA ILE A 164 -7.86 -4.50 -1.23
C ILE A 164 -9.05 -4.14 -2.13
N THR A 165 -8.99 -2.95 -2.71
CA THR A 165 -9.87 -2.53 -3.80
C THR A 165 -9.06 -2.37 -5.06
N ILE A 166 -9.37 -3.15 -6.09
CA ILE A 166 -8.53 -3.27 -7.29
C ILE A 166 -9.33 -3.10 -8.57
N ASN A 167 -8.67 -2.63 -9.62
CA ASN A 167 -9.25 -2.73 -10.95
C ASN A 167 -9.38 -4.22 -11.35
N PRO A 168 -10.52 -4.67 -11.92
CA PRO A 168 -10.77 -6.08 -12.25
C PRO A 168 -9.67 -6.74 -13.11
N LYS A 169 -8.97 -5.97 -13.95
CA LYS A 169 -7.85 -6.48 -14.77
C LYS A 169 -6.70 -7.07 -13.95
N HIS A 170 -6.63 -6.76 -12.65
CA HIS A 170 -5.61 -7.27 -11.75
C HIS A 170 -6.07 -8.47 -10.91
N SER A 171 -7.32 -8.93 -11.06
CA SER A 171 -7.89 -10.03 -10.24
C SER A 171 -6.96 -11.23 -10.14
N LEU A 172 -6.49 -11.74 -11.30
CA LEU A 172 -5.65 -12.93 -11.37
C LEU A 172 -4.33 -12.81 -10.60
N THR A 173 -3.76 -11.60 -10.50
CA THR A 173 -2.55 -11.36 -9.70
C THR A 173 -2.83 -11.55 -8.21
N TYR A 174 -4.00 -11.12 -7.75
CA TYR A 174 -4.39 -11.26 -6.34
C TYR A 174 -4.96 -12.64 -6.03
N ASP A 175 -5.62 -13.29 -6.99
CA ASP A 175 -5.98 -14.71 -6.92
C ASP A 175 -4.72 -15.58 -6.77
N PHE A 176 -3.65 -15.23 -7.48
CA PHE A 176 -2.35 -15.89 -7.31
C PHE A 176 -1.82 -15.76 -5.88
N LEU A 177 -1.97 -14.58 -5.26
CA LEU A 177 -1.64 -14.28 -3.86
C LEU A 177 -2.69 -14.78 -2.83
N LEU A 178 -3.63 -15.62 -3.27
CA LEU A 178 -4.67 -16.23 -2.43
C LEU A 178 -5.68 -15.25 -1.82
N PHE A 179 -5.81 -14.05 -2.39
CA PHE A 179 -6.93 -13.19 -2.09
C PHE A 179 -8.23 -13.81 -2.63
N LYS A 180 -9.28 -13.77 -1.83
CA LYS A 180 -10.64 -14.22 -2.14
C LYS A 180 -11.53 -13.03 -2.43
N ASP A 181 -12.60 -13.24 -3.19
CA ASP A 181 -13.59 -12.20 -3.44
C ASP A 181 -14.26 -11.79 -2.14
N LEU A 182 -14.31 -10.47 -1.92
CA LEU A 182 -15.01 -9.85 -0.79
C LEU A 182 -16.26 -9.12 -1.29
N GLY A 183 -16.17 -8.44 -2.45
CA GLY A 183 -17.28 -7.69 -3.04
C GLY A 183 -17.20 -7.63 -4.56
N GLY A 184 -18.37 -7.63 -5.21
CA GLY A 184 -18.53 -7.65 -6.66
C GLY A 184 -18.18 -6.32 -7.35
N LEU A 185 -18.31 -6.26 -8.69
CA LEU A 185 -17.95 -5.09 -9.50
C LEU A 185 -18.77 -3.85 -9.12
N LYS A 186 -18.10 -2.76 -8.74
CA LYS A 186 -18.69 -1.44 -8.49
C LYS A 186 -17.88 -0.33 -9.19
N THR A 187 -18.49 0.84 -9.34
CA THR A 187 -17.81 2.07 -9.80
C THR A 187 -17.20 2.78 -8.59
N TYR A 188 -15.94 3.21 -8.68
CA TYR A 188 -15.25 3.84 -7.55
C TYR A 188 -14.88 5.30 -7.82
N ASP A 189 -15.54 6.24 -7.14
CA ASP A 189 -15.38 7.67 -7.40
C ASP A 189 -14.01 8.20 -6.97
N ASN A 190 -13.44 7.68 -5.88
CA ASN A 190 -12.05 7.97 -5.48
C ASN A 190 -11.00 7.61 -6.55
N ALA A 191 -11.37 6.80 -7.54
CA ALA A 191 -10.56 6.43 -8.68
C ALA A 191 -11.10 7.01 -10.01
N ASN A 192 -11.76 8.17 -9.98
CA ASN A 192 -12.41 8.83 -11.12
C ASN A 192 -13.46 7.95 -11.84
N GLY A 193 -14.23 7.17 -11.07
CA GLY A 193 -15.25 6.29 -11.62
C GLY A 193 -14.69 5.04 -12.31
N ALA A 194 -13.44 4.66 -12.02
CA ALA A 194 -12.88 3.42 -12.52
C ALA A 194 -13.62 2.19 -11.93
N PRO A 195 -13.72 1.08 -12.70
CA PRO A 195 -14.28 -0.16 -12.18
C PRO A 195 -13.38 -0.73 -11.08
N ALA A 196 -14.00 -1.21 -10.02
CA ALA A 196 -13.35 -1.80 -8.86
C ALA A 196 -14.03 -3.10 -8.44
N ILE A 197 -13.25 -4.06 -7.94
CA ILE A 197 -13.70 -5.24 -7.17
C ILE A 197 -12.98 -5.24 -5.82
N ALA A 198 -13.62 -5.78 -4.79
CA ALA A 198 -13.03 -5.97 -3.48
C ALA A 198 -12.55 -7.41 -3.30
N LYS A 199 -11.35 -7.57 -2.75
CA LYS A 199 -10.83 -8.86 -2.33
C LYS A 199 -10.21 -8.78 -0.94
N CYS A 200 -10.12 -9.92 -0.25
CA CYS A 200 -9.43 -10.03 1.03
C CYS A 200 -8.67 -11.34 1.19
N VAL A 201 -7.71 -11.36 2.09
CA VAL A 201 -7.06 -12.58 2.57
C VAL A 201 -7.13 -12.63 4.09
N GLU A 202 -7.43 -13.81 4.64
CA GLU A 202 -7.38 -14.07 6.08
C GLU A 202 -5.98 -14.57 6.44
N PHE A 203 -5.30 -13.90 7.36
CA PHE A 203 -3.92 -14.27 7.69
C PHE A 203 -3.81 -15.64 8.34
N ALA A 204 -4.78 -16.00 9.19
CA ALA A 204 -4.77 -17.25 9.95
C ALA A 204 -4.85 -18.51 9.06
N THR A 205 -5.55 -18.44 7.93
CA THR A 205 -5.70 -19.59 7.01
C THR A 205 -4.68 -19.58 5.88
N LEU A 206 -3.94 -18.48 5.70
CA LEU A 206 -3.07 -18.31 4.54
C LEU A 206 -1.93 -19.35 4.49
N GLU A 207 -1.43 -19.78 5.65
CA GLU A 207 -0.38 -20.80 5.71
C GLU A 207 -0.88 -22.17 5.22
N SER A 208 -2.03 -22.63 5.73
CA SER A 208 -2.62 -23.90 5.32
C SER A 208 -3.04 -23.87 3.86
N GLU A 209 -3.63 -22.76 3.39
CA GLU A 209 -3.99 -22.61 1.98
C GLU A 209 -2.78 -22.65 1.03
N CYS A 210 -1.63 -22.12 1.45
CA CYS A 210 -0.40 -22.24 0.67
C CYS A 210 0.02 -23.70 0.51
N LYS A 211 -0.09 -24.50 1.58
CA LYS A 211 0.24 -25.94 1.57
C LYS A 211 -0.76 -26.73 0.72
N GLU A 212 -2.07 -26.55 0.96
CA GLU A 212 -3.15 -27.25 0.26
C GLU A 212 -3.14 -26.99 -1.26
N LYS A 213 -2.85 -25.75 -1.67
CA LYS A 213 -2.82 -25.36 -3.08
C LYS A 213 -1.44 -25.54 -3.73
N ASN A 214 -0.49 -26.21 -3.06
CA ASN A 214 0.89 -26.44 -3.52
C ASN A 214 1.61 -25.15 -3.95
N LYS A 215 1.42 -24.05 -3.23
CA LYS A 215 2.02 -22.74 -3.48
C LYS A 215 3.36 -22.59 -2.76
N GLU A 216 4.30 -23.51 -3.00
CA GLU A 216 5.59 -23.55 -2.28
C GLU A 216 6.35 -22.21 -2.31
N GLY A 217 6.35 -21.51 -3.46
CA GLY A 217 7.02 -20.22 -3.58
C GLY A 217 6.43 -19.15 -2.65
N LEU A 218 5.10 -19.12 -2.51
CA LEU A 218 4.42 -18.20 -1.58
C LEU A 218 4.63 -18.62 -0.14
N TYR A 219 4.55 -19.92 0.16
CA TYR A 219 4.83 -20.44 1.49
C TYR A 219 6.24 -20.03 1.96
N LYS A 220 7.26 -20.29 1.15
CA LYS A 220 8.65 -19.91 1.43
C LYS A 220 8.79 -18.39 1.61
N MET A 221 8.13 -17.64 0.73
CA MET A 221 8.21 -16.18 0.74
C MET A 221 7.57 -15.59 2.00
N PHE A 222 6.36 -16.00 2.38
CA PHE A 222 5.58 -15.37 3.44
C PHE A 222 5.80 -15.98 4.82
N PHE A 223 6.06 -17.29 4.93
CA PHE A 223 6.13 -17.99 6.22
C PHE A 223 7.54 -18.41 6.62
N GLU A 224 8.37 -18.90 5.69
CA GLU A 224 9.75 -19.31 6.06
C GLU A 224 10.72 -18.12 6.16
N LYS A 225 10.58 -17.13 5.28
CA LYS A 225 11.45 -15.94 5.30
C LYS A 225 10.93 -14.89 6.29
N SER A 226 11.77 -14.53 7.26
CA SER A 226 11.49 -13.41 8.15
C SER A 226 11.92 -12.09 7.53
N THR A 227 11.06 -11.07 7.61
CA THR A 227 11.47 -9.69 7.29
C THR A 227 12.35 -9.15 8.43
N PRO A 228 13.51 -8.54 8.14
CA PRO A 228 14.36 -7.97 9.17
C PRO A 228 13.60 -6.95 10.04
N ALA A 229 13.76 -7.03 11.37
CA ALA A 229 13.06 -6.14 12.30
C ALA A 229 13.32 -4.65 11.99
N VAL A 230 14.54 -4.32 11.55
CA VAL A 230 14.90 -2.97 11.11
C VAL A 230 14.00 -2.47 9.98
N SER A 231 13.66 -3.31 8.99
CA SER A 231 12.78 -2.95 7.87
C SER A 231 11.36 -2.60 8.31
N LEU A 232 10.91 -3.15 9.43
CA LEU A 232 9.58 -2.88 10.00
C LEU A 232 9.62 -1.69 10.98
N ALA A 233 10.79 -1.31 11.49
CA ALA A 233 10.96 -0.31 12.54
C ALA A 233 11.16 1.12 12.00
N GLY A 234 10.93 2.09 12.90
CA GLY A 234 11.14 3.51 12.61
C GLY A 234 10.05 4.13 11.73
N LYS A 235 8.82 3.58 11.72
CA LYS A 235 7.69 4.16 10.99
C LYS A 235 7.58 5.65 11.30
N ALA A 236 7.44 6.46 10.25
CA ALA A 236 7.17 7.87 10.36
C ALA A 236 5.96 8.11 11.28
N SER A 237 6.14 9.00 12.24
CA SER A 237 5.10 9.47 13.15
C SER A 237 4.93 10.96 12.92
N PHE A 238 3.68 11.41 12.80
CA PHE A 238 3.40 12.81 12.52
C PHE A 238 3.40 13.64 13.79
N GLY A 239 4.24 14.69 13.79
CA GLY A 239 4.06 15.85 14.65
C GLY A 239 3.01 16.81 14.09
N VAL A 240 2.65 17.85 14.87
CA VAL A 240 1.71 18.91 14.44
C VAL A 240 2.17 19.54 13.12
N SER A 241 3.49 19.76 12.97
CA SER A 241 4.05 20.37 11.77
C SER A 241 3.96 19.44 10.55
N ASP A 242 4.03 18.12 10.72
CA ASP A 242 3.82 17.17 9.61
C ASP A 242 2.36 17.14 9.18
N LEU A 243 1.43 17.16 10.15
CA LEU A 243 0.00 17.21 9.86
C LEU A 243 -0.38 18.50 9.12
N GLY A 244 0.09 19.66 9.61
CA GLY A 244 -0.10 20.93 8.93
C GLY A 244 0.48 20.93 7.52
N TYR A 245 1.71 20.44 7.37
CA TYR A 245 2.39 20.37 6.08
C TYR A 245 1.61 19.54 5.05
N PHE A 246 1.28 18.28 5.35
CA PHE A 246 0.65 17.40 4.37
C PHE A 246 -0.82 17.73 4.12
N PHE A 247 -1.60 17.96 5.19
CA PHE A 247 -3.06 17.90 5.12
C PHE A 247 -3.74 19.28 5.11
N HIS A 248 -2.97 20.35 5.34
CA HIS A 248 -3.47 21.73 5.30
C HIS A 248 -2.71 22.64 4.33
N GLU A 249 -1.37 22.63 4.36
CA GLU A 249 -0.53 23.49 3.51
C GLU A 249 -0.41 22.96 2.09
N LYS A 250 0.01 21.69 1.95
CA LYS A 250 0.20 21.07 0.63
C LYS A 250 -1.11 20.63 -0.01
N THR A 251 -2.05 20.14 0.79
CA THR A 251 -3.34 19.63 0.30
C THR A 251 -4.50 20.26 1.06
N ASP A 252 -5.71 20.12 0.51
CA ASP A 252 -6.93 20.61 1.13
C ASP A 252 -7.69 19.53 1.92
N VAL A 253 -7.00 18.44 2.32
CA VAL A 253 -7.61 17.28 3.00
C VAL A 253 -8.32 17.70 4.28
N PHE A 254 -7.67 18.43 5.19
CA PHE A 254 -8.32 18.90 6.43
C PHE A 254 -9.41 19.94 6.17
N ARG A 255 -9.31 20.71 5.08
CA ARG A 255 -10.34 21.69 4.69
C ARG A 255 -11.62 21.01 4.18
N LYS A 256 -11.48 19.82 3.61
CA LYS A 256 -12.59 18.99 3.08
C LYS A 256 -13.10 17.96 4.08
N ALA A 257 -12.33 17.65 5.12
CA ALA A 257 -12.71 16.69 6.15
C ALA A 257 -14.02 17.11 6.85
N THR A 258 -14.85 16.11 7.12
CA THR A 258 -16.08 16.23 7.91
C THR A 258 -15.76 16.54 9.37
N SER A 259 -16.76 17.02 10.10
CA SER A 259 -16.62 17.27 11.54
C SER A 259 -16.29 16.00 12.33
N LEU A 260 -16.84 14.85 11.92
CA LEU A 260 -16.57 13.55 12.54
C LEU A 260 -15.12 13.10 12.32
N GLU A 261 -14.61 13.25 11.09
CA GLU A 261 -13.21 12.96 10.78
C GLU A 261 -12.26 13.82 11.61
N MET A 262 -12.51 15.13 11.67
CA MET A 262 -11.69 16.04 12.47
C MET A 262 -11.81 15.78 13.98
N GLU A 263 -12.99 15.41 14.48
CA GLU A 263 -13.17 15.05 15.89
C GLU A 263 -12.35 13.81 16.25
N TYR A 264 -12.40 12.76 15.42
CA TYR A 264 -11.62 11.56 15.67
C TYR A 264 -10.12 11.82 15.57
N LEU A 265 -9.66 12.61 14.59
CA LEU A 265 -8.25 12.99 14.51
C LEU A 265 -7.78 13.75 15.76
N ARG A 266 -8.60 14.64 16.34
CA ARG A 266 -8.27 15.28 17.62
C ARG A 266 -8.13 14.27 18.77
N LYS A 267 -8.93 13.20 18.77
CA LYS A 267 -8.79 12.10 19.74
C LYS A 267 -7.50 11.30 19.52
N CYS A 268 -7.09 11.10 18.26
CA CYS A 268 -5.81 10.47 17.91
C CYS A 268 -4.59 11.31 18.32
N TYR A 269 -4.73 12.63 18.35
CA TYR A 269 -3.66 13.59 18.65
C TYR A 269 -4.07 14.58 19.75
N PRO A 270 -4.27 14.11 21.00
CA PRO A 270 -4.87 14.93 22.06
C PRO A 270 -4.02 16.15 22.47
N SER A 271 -2.72 16.13 22.19
CA SER A 271 -1.79 17.23 22.47
C SER A 271 -1.62 18.22 21.32
N PHE A 272 -2.33 18.03 20.20
CA PHE A 272 -2.15 18.83 18.99
C PHE A 272 -3.25 19.87 18.88
N ASP A 273 -2.88 21.12 18.62
CA ASP A 273 -3.84 22.17 18.32
C ASP A 273 -4.21 22.15 16.83
N PHE A 274 -5.45 21.78 16.53
CA PHE A 274 -6.00 21.77 15.18
C PHE A 274 -6.74 23.06 14.80
N SER A 275 -6.79 24.06 15.69
CA SER A 275 -7.54 25.30 15.47
C SER A 275 -7.10 26.06 14.21
N GLY A 276 -5.81 25.99 13.86
CA GLY A 276 -5.25 26.56 12.64
C GLY A 276 -5.54 25.77 11.35
N PHE A 277 -6.05 24.54 11.44
CA PHE A 277 -6.24 23.66 10.28
C PHE A 277 -7.68 23.57 9.78
N THR A 278 -8.65 23.94 10.61
CA THR A 278 -10.07 23.93 10.26
C THR A 278 -10.52 25.27 9.65
N LYS A 279 -11.49 25.22 8.74
CA LYS A 279 -12.08 26.42 8.11
C LYS A 279 -12.50 27.46 9.15
N LYS A 280 -12.20 28.74 8.90
CA LYS A 280 -13.12 29.83 9.25
C LYS A 280 -14.36 29.74 8.36
#